data_AF-A0A4R5CII7-F1
#
_entry.id   AF-A0A4R5CII7-F1
#
_cell.length_a   1.000
_cell.length_b   1.000
_cell.length_c   1.000
_cell.angle_alpha   90.00
_cell.angle_beta   90.00
_cell.angle_gamma   90.00
#
_symmetry.space_group_name_H-M   'P 1'
#
loop_
_entity.id
_entity.type
_entity.pdbx_description
1 polymer ?
#
loop_
_entity_poly.entity_id
_entity_poly.type
_entity_poly.pdbx_seq_one_letter_code
_entity_poly.pdbx_strand_id
1 'polypeptide(L)'
;MTSAKNNAAQNEVDESPVEVKYKGITYVVPPALDLPVELLETEGELDVIRLMIGDEKYAEFRATQPTLRDLKNLGELLSDAAGFGELGN
;
A
#
# COMPACT_ATOMS: atom_id res chain seq x y z
N MET A 1 -18.03 -36.95 15.43
CA MET A 1 -18.55 -36.36 14.18
C MET A 1 -19.27 -35.09 14.60
N THR A 2 -18.84 -33.89 14.23
CA THR A 2 -18.67 -33.40 12.85
C THR A 2 -17.68 -32.24 12.80
N SER A 3 -16.85 -32.24 11.77
CA SER A 3 -15.90 -31.21 11.34
C SER A 3 -16.56 -29.86 11.00
N ALA A 4 -15.84 -28.76 11.19
CA ALA A 4 -15.93 -27.49 10.45
C ALA A 4 -15.17 -26.39 11.24
N LYS A 5 -14.27 -25.57 10.72
CA LYS A 5 -13.75 -25.29 9.38
C LYS A 5 -12.35 -24.71 9.59
N ASN A 6 -11.40 -25.10 8.75
CA ASN A 6 -10.18 -24.33 8.53
C ASN A 6 -10.59 -22.90 8.13
N ASN A 7 -10.33 -21.91 8.97
CA ASN A 7 -10.24 -20.52 8.53
C ASN A 7 -8.84 -20.34 7.92
N ALA A 8 -8.64 -20.91 6.75
CA ALA A 8 -7.74 -20.30 5.79
C ALA A 8 -8.59 -19.19 5.16
N ALA A 9 -8.52 -17.99 5.74
CA ALA A 9 -9.01 -16.79 5.07
C ALA A 9 -8.14 -16.68 3.81
N GLN A 10 -8.70 -17.15 2.71
CA GLN A 10 -8.15 -16.99 1.38
C GLN A 10 -8.17 -15.49 1.13
N ASN A 11 -7.00 -14.85 1.03
CA ASN A 11 -6.83 -13.45 0.68
C ASN A 11 -7.71 -13.14 -0.55
N GLU A 12 -8.91 -12.65 -0.32
CA GLU A 12 -9.62 -11.86 -1.30
C GLU A 12 -8.75 -10.63 -1.48
N VAL A 13 -8.07 -10.55 -2.62
CA VAL A 13 -7.42 -9.31 -3.03
C VAL A 13 -8.57 -8.31 -3.11
N ASP A 14 -8.70 -7.46 -2.09
CA ASP A 14 -9.86 -6.59 -1.98
C ASP A 14 -9.88 -5.72 -3.24
N GLU A 15 -10.86 -5.94 -4.11
CA GLU A 15 -10.99 -5.27 -5.41
C GLU A 15 -11.42 -3.79 -5.23
N SER A 16 -11.47 -3.31 -3.99
CA SER A 16 -11.85 -1.94 -3.64
C SER A 16 -10.63 -1.11 -3.27
N PRO A 17 -10.57 0.17 -3.71
CA PRO A 17 -9.52 1.07 -3.25
C PRO A 17 -9.59 1.30 -1.75
N VAL A 18 -8.43 1.35 -1.10
CA VAL A 18 -8.28 1.54 0.35
C VAL A 18 -7.84 2.96 0.65
N GLU A 19 -8.55 3.63 1.56
CA GLU A 19 -8.18 4.97 2.04
C GLU A 19 -7.22 4.88 3.24
N VAL A 20 -6.03 5.45 3.10
CA VAL A 20 -5.01 5.52 4.13
C VAL A 20 -4.84 6.97 4.57
N LYS A 21 -4.96 7.24 5.89
CA LYS A 21 -4.71 8.56 6.45
C LYS A 21 -3.35 8.62 7.12
N TYR A 22 -2.49 9.51 6.65
CA TYR A 22 -1.17 9.71 7.22
C TYR A 22 -0.81 11.20 7.30
N LYS A 23 -0.47 11.67 8.50
CA LYS A 23 -0.14 13.08 8.82
C LYS A 23 -1.16 14.10 8.31
N GLY A 24 -2.46 13.76 8.33
CA GLY A 24 -3.54 14.64 7.88
C GLY A 24 -3.76 14.66 6.37
N ILE A 25 -2.99 13.88 5.60
CA ILE A 25 -3.21 13.64 4.17
C ILE A 25 -3.94 12.29 4.02
N THR A 26 -4.94 12.26 3.16
CA THR A 26 -5.63 11.01 2.79
C THR A 26 -5.08 10.54 1.44
N TYR A 27 -4.57 9.32 1.42
CA TYR A 27 -4.06 8.62 0.25
C TYR A 27 -5.08 7.55 -0.14
N VAL A 28 -5.31 7.38 -1.44
CA VAL A 28 -6.17 6.32 -1.96
C VAL A 28 -5.24 5.32 -2.63
N VAL A 29 -5.22 4.10 -2.12
CA VAL A 29 -4.42 3.00 -2.67
C VAL A 29 -5.35 2.15 -3.52
N PRO A 30 -5.13 2.03 -4.84
CA PRO A 30 -5.93 1.16 -5.67
C PRO A 30 -5.66 -0.32 -5.30
N PRO A 31 -6.55 -1.24 -5.71
CA PRO A 31 -6.32 -2.67 -5.57
C PRO A 31 -4.97 -3.09 -6.17
N ALA A 32 -4.37 -4.14 -5.61
CA ALA A 32 -3.01 -4.57 -5.99
C ALA A 32 -2.84 -4.81 -7.50
N LEU A 33 -3.89 -5.29 -8.18
CA LEU A 33 -3.88 -5.59 -9.61
C LEU A 33 -4.15 -4.38 -10.51
N ASP A 34 -4.62 -3.26 -9.94
CA ASP A 34 -4.80 -1.98 -10.62
C ASP A 34 -3.59 -1.05 -10.48
N LEU A 35 -2.56 -1.50 -9.73
CA LEU A 35 -1.31 -0.76 -9.60
C LEU A 35 -0.44 -0.86 -10.88
N PRO A 36 0.42 0.14 -11.13
CA PRO A 36 1.30 0.13 -12.31
C PRO A 36 2.25 -1.07 -12.30
N VAL A 37 2.40 -1.73 -13.47
CA VAL A 37 3.38 -2.82 -13.65
C VAL A 37 4.81 -2.40 -13.34
N GLU A 38 5.11 -1.11 -13.49
CA GLU A 38 6.40 -0.48 -13.16
C GLU A 38 6.81 -0.72 -11.70
N LEU A 39 5.87 -0.98 -10.78
CA LEU A 39 6.18 -1.37 -9.40
C LEU A 39 7.02 -2.65 -9.30
N LEU A 40 6.84 -3.60 -10.24
CA LEU A 40 7.61 -4.84 -10.25
C LEU A 40 9.06 -4.64 -10.72
N GLU A 41 9.33 -3.57 -11.44
CA GLU A 41 10.64 -3.22 -11.98
C GLU A 41 11.38 -2.22 -11.08
N THR A 42 10.67 -1.61 -10.14
CA THR A 42 11.18 -0.55 -9.28
C THR A 42 11.77 -1.10 -7.99
N GLU A 43 13.06 -0.85 -7.78
CA GLU A 43 13.76 -1.22 -6.53
C GLU A 43 13.78 -0.08 -5.48
N GLY A 44 13.44 1.15 -5.90
CA GLY A 44 13.49 2.34 -5.06
C GLY A 44 12.21 2.55 -4.26
N GLU A 45 12.29 2.58 -2.92
CA GLU A 45 11.14 2.84 -2.03
C GLU A 45 10.41 4.16 -2.35
N LEU A 46 11.14 5.19 -2.78
CA LEU A 46 10.55 6.48 -3.18
C LEU A 46 9.69 6.36 -4.43
N ASP A 47 10.17 5.63 -5.43
CA ASP A 47 9.47 5.43 -6.69
C ASP A 47 8.28 4.47 -6.50
N VAL A 48 8.42 3.45 -5.65
CA VAL A 48 7.31 2.59 -5.23
C VAL A 48 6.18 3.42 -4.61
N ILE A 49 6.49 4.23 -3.60
CA ILE A 49 5.49 5.06 -2.92
C ILE A 49 4.83 6.02 -3.92
N ARG A 50 5.61 6.66 -4.80
CA ARG A 50 5.08 7.55 -5.84
C ARG A 50 4.14 6.83 -6.81
N LEU A 51 4.49 5.63 -7.26
CA LEU A 51 3.66 4.83 -8.16
C LEU A 51 2.36 4.36 -7.49
N MET A 52 2.37 4.10 -6.18
CA MET A 52 1.18 3.67 -5.44
C MET A 52 0.15 4.78 -5.20
N ILE A 53 0.61 5.99 -4.88
CA ILE A 53 -0.29 7.12 -4.53
C ILE A 53 -0.44 8.16 -5.65
N GLY A 54 0.37 8.07 -6.70
CA GLY A 54 0.45 9.02 -7.80
C GLY A 54 1.31 10.25 -7.49
N ASP A 55 1.70 10.95 -8.55
CA ASP A 55 2.55 12.14 -8.52
C ASP A 55 2.02 13.28 -7.64
N GLU A 56 0.70 13.54 -7.70
CA GLU A 56 0.09 14.65 -6.97
C GLU A 56 0.19 14.45 -5.45
N LYS A 57 -0.20 13.28 -4.97
CA LYS A 57 -0.14 12.94 -3.53
C LYS A 57 1.28 12.79 -3.04
N TYR A 58 2.19 12.30 -3.89
CA TYR A 58 3.60 12.25 -3.57
C TYR A 58 4.21 13.67 -3.45
N ALA A 59 3.80 14.61 -4.31
CA ALA A 59 4.21 16.01 -4.19
C ALA A 59 3.68 16.66 -2.90
N GLU A 60 2.43 16.38 -2.51
CA GLU A 60 1.86 16.82 -1.22
C GLU A 60 2.67 16.25 -0.04
N PHE A 61 3.00 14.96 -0.06
CA PHE A 61 3.84 14.33 0.96
C PHE A 61 5.21 15.02 1.04
N ARG A 62 5.89 15.24 -0.09
CA ARG A 62 7.19 15.92 -0.17
C ARG A 62 7.14 17.36 0.31
N ALA A 63 6.04 18.07 0.09
CA ALA A 63 5.84 19.44 0.56
C ALA A 63 5.82 19.55 2.10
N THR A 64 5.48 18.46 2.81
CA THR A 64 5.57 18.40 4.29
C THR A 64 6.99 18.27 4.83
N GLN A 65 8.00 18.21 3.94
CA GLN A 65 9.40 17.94 4.28
C GLN A 65 9.55 16.67 5.16
N PRO A 66 9.10 15.50 4.65
CA PRO A 66 9.05 14.29 5.44
C PRO A 66 10.45 13.77 5.77
N THR A 67 10.58 13.15 6.93
CA THR A 67 11.81 12.47 7.36
C THR A 67 11.87 11.06 6.76
N LEU A 68 13.04 10.42 6.80
CA LEU A 68 13.17 9.00 6.43
C LEU A 68 12.26 8.08 7.25
N ARG A 69 11.97 8.44 8.51
CA ARG A 69 11.01 7.71 9.33
C ARG A 69 9.60 7.83 8.78
N ASP A 70 9.26 9.00 8.27
CA ASP A 70 7.93 9.23 7.69
C ASP A 70 7.76 8.48 6.38
N LEU A 71 8.82 8.42 5.58
CA LEU A 71 8.87 7.63 4.36
C LEU A 71 8.62 6.15 4.66
N LYS A 72 9.36 5.57 5.61
CA LYS A 72 9.18 4.17 6.03
C LYS A 72 7.75 3.91 6.51
N ASN A 73 7.23 4.76 7.40
CA ASN A 73 5.89 4.60 7.95
C ASN A 73 4.80 4.70 6.87
N LEU A 74 4.96 5.61 5.90
CA LEU A 74 4.03 5.72 4.78
C LEU A 74 4.13 4.48 3.88
N GLY A 75 5.35 4.04 3.52
CA GLY A 75 5.56 2.84 2.71
C GLY A 75 4.95 1.59 3.32
N GLU A 76 5.09 1.39 4.63
CA GLU A 76 4.46 0.29 5.36
C GLU A 76 2.93 0.36 5.31
N LEU A 77 2.35 1.55 5.56
CA LEU A 77 0.89 1.75 5.49
C LEU A 77 0.32 1.49 4.09
N LEU A 78 1.03 1.94 3.05
CA LEU A 78 0.62 1.72 1.66
C LEU A 78 0.75 0.25 1.26
N SER A 79 1.80 -0.44 1.71
CA SER A 79 2.03 -1.86 1.42
C SER A 79 0.99 -2.75 2.10
N ASP A 80 0.60 -2.41 3.33
CA ASP A 80 -0.49 -3.06 4.07
C ASP A 80 -1.83 -2.85 3.34
N ALA A 81 -2.13 -1.59 2.96
CA ALA A 81 -3.34 -1.23 2.24
C ALA A 81 -3.46 -1.89 0.85
N ALA A 82 -2.34 -2.08 0.15
CA ALA A 82 -2.29 -2.79 -1.12
C ALA A 82 -2.27 -4.34 -0.97
N GLY A 83 -2.25 -4.87 0.26
CA GLY A 83 -2.20 -6.32 0.49
C GLY A 83 -0.82 -6.96 0.21
N PHE A 84 0.24 -6.18 0.00
CA PHE A 84 1.61 -6.70 -0.08
C PHE A 84 2.16 -7.14 1.30
N GLY A 85 1.58 -6.63 2.39
CA GLY A 85 2.00 -6.96 3.77
C GLY A 85 1.79 -8.42 4.18
N GLU A 86 0.87 -9.15 3.55
CA GLU A 86 0.54 -10.54 3.90
C GLU A 86 1.17 -11.61 2.98
N LEU A 87 1.88 -11.24 1.92
CA LEU A 87 2.53 -12.22 1.01
C LEU A 87 3.78 -12.90 1.62
N GLY A 88 4.03 -12.71 2.91
CA GLY A 88 5.23 -13.15 3.64
C GLY A 88 4.99 -14.12 4.81
N ASN A 89 4.02 -15.04 4.72
CA ASN A 89 3.91 -16.18 5.64
C ASN A 89 3.74 -17.52 4.91
#